data_AF-K1SGH4-F1
#
_entry.id   AF-K1SGH4-F1
#
_cell.length_a   1.000
_cell.length_b   1.000
_cell.length_c   1.000
_cell.angle_alpha   90.00
_cell.angle_beta   90.00
_cell.angle_gamma   90.00
#
_symmetry.space_group_name_H-M   'P 1'
#
loop_
_entity.id
_entity.type
_entity.pdbx_description
1 polymer ?
#
loop_
_entity_poly.entity_id
_entity_poly.type
_entity_poly.pdbx_seq_one_letter_code
_entity_poly.pdbx_strand_id
1 'polypeptide(L)'
;EYMANNYEGEAPTLKDLYHSLLKQPESEARGLALSSELFITGSLNTFAQHTNVDTKARIIAYDIRELGEQLMPIGMLVTLDAIFNRVIQNWKKGKTTWVFADEFYLLFRYQYSADFFYKLWKRIRKYNGLVTGLTQNVEELLRSDTARLMLANSEFLLLLNQSSTDRDELANLLHISDTQLGYITNVAAGCGLIRCAGNIVPFENSFPRNTRLYQLMTTKPDEALRGV
;
A
#
# COMPACT_ATOMS: atom_id res chain seq x y z
N GLU A 1 4.84 -7.96 -32.04
CA GLU A 1 5.98 -8.89 -32.14
C GLU A 1 6.24 -9.65 -30.83
N TYR A 2 6.46 -9.00 -29.68
CA TYR A 2 6.69 -9.70 -28.40
C TYR A 2 5.60 -10.74 -28.01
N MET A 3 4.31 -10.38 -28.10
CA MET A 3 3.22 -11.35 -27.87
C MET A 3 3.16 -12.46 -28.92
N ALA A 4 3.51 -12.16 -30.17
CA ALA A 4 3.52 -13.14 -31.26
C ALA A 4 4.67 -14.16 -31.09
N ASN A 5 5.77 -13.73 -30.46
CA ASN A 5 6.90 -14.57 -30.07
C ASN A 5 6.72 -15.22 -28.69
N ASN A 6 5.50 -15.46 -28.24
CA ASN A 6 5.22 -16.14 -26.96
C ASN A 6 5.91 -15.49 -25.74
N TYR A 7 6.02 -14.16 -25.73
CA TYR A 7 6.71 -13.37 -24.69
C TYR A 7 8.22 -13.62 -24.59
N GLU A 8 8.85 -14.02 -25.69
CA GLU A 8 10.31 -14.11 -25.82
C GLU A 8 10.90 -12.86 -26.48
N GLY A 9 12.03 -12.38 -25.95
CA GLY A 9 12.73 -11.17 -26.41
C GLY A 9 12.60 -9.98 -25.44
N GLU A 10 12.91 -8.78 -25.93
CA GLU A 10 12.82 -7.55 -25.16
C GLU A 10 11.36 -7.09 -25.05
N ALA A 11 10.88 -6.93 -23.81
CA ALA A 11 9.51 -6.49 -23.57
C ALA A 11 9.34 -5.02 -24.00
N PRO A 12 8.31 -4.67 -24.79
CA PRO A 12 8.15 -3.31 -25.29
C PRO A 12 7.87 -2.32 -24.15
N THR A 13 8.27 -1.08 -24.37
CA THR A 13 8.05 0.07 -23.49
C THR A 13 6.97 1.00 -24.05
N LEU A 14 6.59 2.02 -23.27
CA LEU A 14 5.72 3.08 -23.76
C LEU A 14 6.34 3.87 -24.93
N LYS A 15 7.67 3.88 -25.07
CA LYS A 15 8.34 4.52 -26.21
C LYS A 15 8.05 3.80 -27.52
N ASP A 16 7.97 2.47 -27.49
CA ASP A 16 7.62 1.67 -28.66
C ASP A 16 6.17 1.91 -29.09
N LEU A 17 5.27 2.10 -28.11
CA LEU A 17 3.89 2.51 -28.36
C LEU A 17 3.85 3.91 -28.99
N TYR A 18 4.57 4.89 -28.43
CA TYR A 18 4.64 6.26 -28.96
C TYR A 18 5.15 6.29 -30.40
N HIS A 19 6.23 5.57 -30.71
CA HIS A 19 6.73 5.46 -32.08
C HIS A 19 5.75 4.77 -33.03
N SER A 20 4.98 3.80 -32.53
CA SER A 20 3.95 3.13 -33.32
C SER A 20 2.77 4.07 -33.63
N LEU A 21 2.35 4.90 -32.66
CA LEU A 21 1.31 5.91 -32.84
C LEU A 21 1.71 6.97 -33.86
N LEU A 22 2.98 7.42 -33.85
CA LEU A 22 3.48 8.41 -34.83
C LEU A 22 3.50 7.88 -36.28
N LYS A 23 3.56 6.56 -36.48
CA LYS A 23 3.51 5.93 -37.80
C LYS A 23 2.10 5.79 -38.36
N GLN A 24 1.08 5.90 -37.52
CA GLN A 24 -0.32 5.80 -37.94
C GLN A 24 -0.74 7.08 -38.69
N PRO A 25 -1.45 6.96 -39.83
CA PRO A 25 -1.90 8.12 -40.60
C PRO A 25 -3.03 8.91 -39.93
N GLU A 26 -3.78 8.30 -39.01
CA GLU A 26 -4.93 8.86 -38.32
C GLU A 26 -4.57 10.05 -37.42
N SER A 27 -5.41 11.09 -37.42
CA SER A 27 -5.19 12.28 -36.58
C SER A 27 -5.38 11.98 -35.09
N GLU A 28 -6.25 11.03 -34.76
CA GLU A 28 -6.48 10.53 -33.41
C GLU A 28 -5.20 9.92 -32.81
N ALA A 29 -4.44 9.16 -33.62
CA ALA A 29 -3.18 8.56 -33.19
C ALA A 29 -2.13 9.63 -32.85
N ARG A 30 -2.07 10.72 -33.64
CA ARG A 30 -1.22 11.88 -33.34
C ARG A 30 -1.66 12.60 -32.07
N GLY A 31 -2.97 12.74 -31.87
CA GLY A 31 -3.53 13.31 -30.64
C GLY A 31 -3.14 12.52 -29.39
N LEU A 32 -3.17 11.19 -29.46
CA LEU A 32 -2.72 10.30 -28.37
C LEU A 32 -1.21 10.36 -28.14
N ALA A 33 -0.41 10.42 -29.22
CA ALA A 33 1.04 10.56 -29.10
C ALA A 33 1.41 11.89 -28.38
N LEU A 34 0.79 13.00 -28.79
CA LEU A 34 1.03 14.31 -28.19
C LEU A 34 0.62 14.36 -26.72
N SER A 35 -0.55 13.83 -26.36
CA SER A 35 -1.01 13.84 -24.97
C SER A 35 -0.16 12.96 -24.04
N SER A 36 0.46 11.92 -24.59
CA SER A 36 1.31 10.99 -23.84
C SER A 36 2.77 11.42 -23.78
N GLU A 37 3.19 12.40 -24.56
CA GLU A 37 4.59 12.79 -24.75
C GLU A 37 5.30 13.13 -23.42
N LEU A 38 4.65 13.93 -22.56
CA LEU A 38 5.16 14.32 -21.25
C LEU A 38 5.58 13.12 -20.38
N PHE A 39 4.82 12.02 -20.46
CA PHE A 39 4.99 10.81 -19.66
C PHE A 39 5.86 9.74 -20.34
N ILE A 40 6.22 9.92 -21.62
CA ILE A 40 6.96 8.93 -22.40
C ILE A 40 8.36 9.41 -22.78
N THR A 41 8.46 10.61 -23.33
CA THR A 41 9.73 11.22 -23.77
C THR A 41 10.07 12.48 -22.99
N GLY A 42 9.07 13.11 -22.35
CA GLY A 42 9.23 14.30 -21.53
C GLY A 42 9.79 14.04 -20.12
N SER A 43 9.57 15.00 -19.23
CA SER A 43 10.15 15.03 -17.88
C SER A 43 9.57 14.01 -16.91
N LEU A 44 8.40 13.41 -17.20
CA LEU A 44 7.72 12.45 -16.33
C LEU A 44 7.84 11.00 -16.82
N ASN A 45 8.92 10.67 -17.52
CA ASN A 45 9.09 9.41 -18.23
C ASN A 45 9.49 8.18 -17.38
N THR A 46 9.32 8.24 -16.06
CA THR A 46 9.74 7.19 -15.11
C THR A 46 9.17 5.81 -15.46
N PHE A 47 7.92 5.74 -15.92
CA PHE A 47 7.26 4.48 -16.29
C PHE A 47 7.48 4.07 -17.77
N ALA A 48 8.20 4.87 -18.55
CA ALA A 48 8.45 4.61 -19.97
C ALA A 48 9.79 3.90 -20.24
N GLN A 49 10.46 3.43 -19.20
CA GLN A 49 11.73 2.71 -19.25
C GLN A 49 11.52 1.23 -18.89
N HIS A 50 12.50 0.38 -19.21
CA HIS A 50 12.46 -1.01 -18.75
C HIS A 50 12.57 -1.09 -17.23
N THR A 51 11.84 -2.06 -16.65
CA THR A 51 12.00 -2.41 -15.24
C THR A 51 13.43 -2.91 -15.00
N ASN A 52 14.14 -2.27 -14.08
CA ASN A 52 15.55 -2.53 -13.78
C ASN A 52 15.78 -3.17 -12.39
N VAL A 53 14.72 -3.58 -11.70
CA VAL A 53 14.76 -4.18 -10.36
C VAL A 53 14.40 -5.67 -10.38
N ASP A 54 14.93 -6.43 -9.42
CA ASP A 54 14.56 -7.85 -9.25
C ASP A 54 13.15 -7.99 -8.67
N THR A 55 12.20 -8.27 -9.55
CA THR A 55 10.80 -8.55 -9.19
C THR A 55 10.58 -9.99 -8.74
N LYS A 56 11.61 -10.82 -8.57
CA LYS A 56 11.54 -12.23 -8.13
C LYS A 56 12.07 -12.45 -6.69
N ALA A 57 12.55 -11.40 -6.04
CA ALA A 57 12.98 -11.44 -4.65
C ALA A 57 11.87 -11.91 -3.68
N ARG A 58 12.31 -12.46 -2.53
CA ARG A 58 11.42 -12.93 -1.44
C ARG A 58 10.69 -11.77 -0.77
N ILE A 59 11.38 -10.66 -0.55
CA ILE A 59 10.83 -9.42 0.02
C ILE A 59 11.00 -8.35 -1.05
N ILE A 60 9.91 -7.66 -1.38
CA ILE A 60 9.90 -6.56 -2.33
C ILE A 60 9.29 -5.37 -1.60
N ALA A 61 10.01 -4.25 -1.62
CA ALA A 61 9.55 -2.97 -1.08
C ALA A 61 9.34 -2.01 -2.24
N TYR A 62 8.14 -1.43 -2.33
CA TYR A 62 7.83 -0.37 -3.28
C TYR A 62 7.89 0.96 -2.54
N ASP A 63 8.85 1.80 -2.90
CA ASP A 63 8.97 3.16 -2.35
C ASP A 63 8.36 4.15 -3.34
N ILE A 64 7.37 4.90 -2.88
CA ILE A 64 6.67 5.91 -3.67
C ILE A 64 6.95 7.33 -3.16
N ARG A 65 7.82 7.53 -2.17
CA ARG A 65 8.03 8.84 -1.52
C ARG A 65 8.55 9.91 -2.48
N GLU A 66 9.44 9.53 -3.40
CA GLU A 66 10.04 10.46 -4.38
C GLU A 66 9.24 10.54 -5.69
N LEU A 67 8.09 9.88 -5.76
CA LEU A 67 7.23 9.96 -6.91
C LEU A 67 6.43 11.27 -6.83
N GLY A 68 6.81 12.26 -7.63
CA GLY A 68 6.16 13.57 -7.63
C GLY A 68 4.64 13.50 -7.78
N GLU A 69 3.92 14.50 -7.26
CA GLU A 69 2.45 14.49 -7.13
C GLU A 69 1.71 14.14 -8.43
N GLN A 70 2.23 14.57 -9.58
CA GLN A 70 1.65 14.30 -10.89
C GLN A 70 1.70 12.81 -11.27
N LEU A 71 2.74 12.09 -10.85
CA LEU A 71 2.92 10.66 -11.11
C LEU A 71 2.32 9.78 -10.02
N MET A 72 2.04 10.34 -8.84
CA MET A 72 1.55 9.60 -7.68
C MET A 72 0.34 8.69 -7.98
N PRO A 73 -0.73 9.14 -8.66
CA PRO A 73 -1.88 8.28 -8.95
C PRO A 73 -1.52 7.08 -9.83
N ILE A 74 -0.70 7.33 -10.87
CA ILE A 74 -0.28 6.29 -11.82
C ILE A 74 0.64 5.30 -11.14
N GLY A 75 1.63 5.77 -10.36
CA GLY A 75 2.55 4.88 -9.68
C GLY A 75 1.90 4.04 -8.59
N MET A 76 0.90 4.58 -7.89
CA MET A 76 0.07 3.77 -6.99
C MET A 76 -0.65 2.67 -7.75
N LEU A 77 -1.29 2.98 -8.88
CA LEU A 77 -2.01 1.99 -9.68
C LEU A 77 -1.08 0.89 -10.21
N VAL A 78 0.06 1.26 -10.79
CA VAL A 78 1.07 0.32 -11.29
C VAL A 78 1.60 -0.57 -10.16
N THR A 79 1.88 0.03 -8.99
CA THR A 79 2.36 -0.71 -7.82
C THR A 79 1.32 -1.70 -7.31
N LEU A 80 0.07 -1.26 -7.16
CA LEU A 80 -1.03 -2.10 -6.71
C LEU A 80 -1.31 -3.26 -7.68
N ASP A 81 -1.25 -2.99 -8.98
CA ASP A 81 -1.39 -4.02 -10.02
C ASP A 81 -0.23 -5.04 -9.96
N ALA A 82 1.02 -4.56 -9.84
CA ALA A 82 2.18 -5.42 -9.70
C ALA A 82 2.10 -6.33 -8.45
N ILE A 83 1.68 -5.77 -7.31
CA ILE A 83 1.45 -6.51 -6.06
C ILE A 83 0.35 -7.56 -6.27
N PHE A 84 -0.78 -7.19 -6.89
CA PHE A 84 -1.88 -8.13 -7.09
C PHE A 84 -1.50 -9.27 -8.05
N ASN A 85 -0.81 -8.95 -9.14
CA ASN A 85 -0.26 -9.94 -10.06
C ASN A 85 0.70 -10.90 -9.35
N ARG A 86 1.54 -10.38 -8.44
CA ARG A 86 2.43 -11.21 -7.62
C ARG A 86 1.65 -12.15 -6.70
N VAL A 87 0.61 -11.66 -6.03
CA VAL A 87 -0.28 -12.49 -5.20
C VAL A 87 -0.88 -13.63 -6.03
N ILE A 88 -1.41 -13.35 -7.23
CA ILE A 88 -1.99 -14.37 -8.12
C ILE A 88 -0.93 -15.38 -8.57
N GLN A 89 0.26 -14.93 -8.97
CA GLN A 89 1.35 -15.81 -9.40
C GLN A 89 1.81 -16.75 -8.28
N ASN A 90 1.93 -16.23 -7.05
CA ASN A 90 2.31 -17.02 -5.89
C ASN A 90 1.21 -18.00 -5.50
N TRP A 91 -0.05 -17.57 -5.54
CA TRP A 91 -1.21 -18.44 -5.31
C TRP A 91 -1.23 -19.63 -6.27
N LYS A 92 -1.01 -19.41 -7.58
CA LYS A 92 -0.88 -20.50 -8.58
C LYS A 92 0.24 -21.48 -8.26
N LYS A 93 1.26 -21.05 -7.51
CA LYS A 93 2.39 -21.86 -7.04
C LYS A 93 2.19 -22.41 -5.62
N GLY A 94 1.00 -22.26 -5.02
CA GLY A 94 0.70 -22.68 -3.65
C GLY A 94 1.39 -21.86 -2.56
N LYS A 95 1.87 -20.65 -2.87
CA LYS A 95 2.60 -19.78 -1.92
C LYS A 95 1.70 -18.68 -1.37
N THR A 96 1.70 -18.53 -0.05
CA THR A 96 1.05 -17.40 0.64
C THR A 96 1.85 -16.12 0.41
N THR A 97 1.16 -15.02 0.10
CA THR A 97 1.76 -13.69 -0.02
C THR A 97 1.18 -12.76 1.02
N TRP A 98 2.05 -12.11 1.80
CA TRP A 98 1.65 -11.10 2.76
C TRP A 98 2.02 -9.72 2.19
N VAL A 99 1.02 -8.86 2.03
CA VAL A 99 1.14 -7.48 1.58
C VAL A 99 1.06 -6.57 2.79
N PHE A 100 2.09 -5.73 2.98
CA PHE A 100 2.08 -4.64 3.95
C PHE A 100 1.89 -3.33 3.17
N ALA A 101 0.87 -2.56 3.55
CA ALA A 101 0.60 -1.23 3.00
C ALA A 101 0.83 -0.21 4.11
N ASP A 102 2.02 0.39 4.13
CA ASP A 102 2.36 1.45 5.07
C ASP A 102 1.78 2.80 4.60
N GLU A 103 1.40 3.65 5.54
CA GLU A 103 0.64 4.89 5.33
C GLU A 103 -0.48 4.76 4.28
N PHE A 104 -1.26 3.69 4.38
CA PHE A 104 -2.21 3.31 3.33
C PHE A 104 -3.36 4.30 3.15
N TYR A 105 -3.54 5.26 4.05
CA TYR A 105 -4.49 6.38 3.88
C TYR A 105 -4.23 7.14 2.57
N LEU A 106 -2.96 7.19 2.11
CA LEU A 106 -2.57 7.78 0.83
C LEU A 106 -3.29 7.15 -0.37
N LEU A 107 -3.61 5.85 -0.29
CA LEU A 107 -4.32 5.14 -1.37
C LEU A 107 -5.77 5.64 -1.53
N PHE A 108 -6.36 6.23 -0.49
CA PHE A 108 -7.73 6.74 -0.52
C PHE A 108 -7.84 8.18 -0.99
N ARG A 109 -6.71 8.88 -1.21
CA ARG A 109 -6.71 10.22 -1.80
C ARG A 109 -7.20 10.24 -3.25
N TYR A 110 -7.05 9.12 -3.95
CA TYR A 110 -7.45 8.98 -5.35
C TYR A 110 -8.49 7.88 -5.50
N GLN A 111 -9.65 8.20 -6.07
CA GLN A 111 -10.78 7.28 -6.18
C GLN A 111 -10.40 5.94 -6.84
N TYR A 112 -9.65 5.98 -7.94
CA TYR A 112 -9.23 4.76 -8.64
C TYR A 112 -8.34 3.85 -7.79
N SER A 113 -7.37 4.42 -7.07
CA SER A 113 -6.49 3.66 -6.17
C SER A 113 -7.27 3.08 -4.99
N ALA A 114 -8.20 3.86 -4.44
CA ALA A 114 -9.09 3.43 -3.35
C ALA A 114 -9.94 2.21 -3.77
N ASP A 115 -10.58 2.31 -4.94
CA ASP A 115 -11.44 1.25 -5.47
C ASP A 115 -10.66 -0.02 -5.80
N PHE A 116 -9.45 0.13 -6.36
CA PHE A 116 -8.57 -1.00 -6.63
C PHE A 116 -8.13 -1.68 -5.33
N PHE A 117 -7.64 -0.90 -4.36
CA PHE A 117 -7.18 -1.42 -3.08
C PHE A 117 -8.30 -2.09 -2.30
N TYR A 118 -9.52 -1.54 -2.33
CA TYR A 118 -10.68 -2.16 -1.71
C TYR A 118 -11.04 -3.52 -2.33
N LYS A 119 -11.00 -3.61 -3.67
CA LYS A 119 -11.20 -4.88 -4.39
C LYS A 119 -10.11 -5.90 -4.03
N LEU A 120 -8.85 -5.46 -3.94
CA LEU A 120 -7.73 -6.27 -3.49
C LEU A 120 -7.99 -6.79 -2.07
N TRP A 121 -8.30 -5.91 -1.12
CA TRP A 121 -8.54 -6.22 0.29
C TRP A 121 -9.61 -7.31 0.48
N LYS A 122 -10.74 -7.19 -0.23
CA LYS A 122 -11.83 -8.17 -0.19
C LYS A 122 -11.48 -9.52 -0.81
N ARG A 123 -10.63 -9.53 -1.84
CA ARG A 123 -10.34 -10.73 -2.64
C ARG A 123 -9.09 -11.46 -2.20
N ILE A 124 -8.16 -10.81 -1.50
CA ILE A 124 -6.83 -11.36 -1.23
C ILE A 124 -6.86 -12.72 -0.51
N ARG A 125 -7.84 -12.90 0.40
CA ARG A 125 -8.06 -14.18 1.12
C ARG A 125 -8.36 -15.35 0.17
N LYS A 126 -9.04 -15.11 -0.96
CA LYS A 126 -9.33 -16.13 -1.99
C LYS A 126 -8.06 -16.64 -2.68
N TYR A 127 -6.99 -15.84 -2.66
CA TYR A 127 -5.70 -16.16 -3.24
C TYR A 127 -4.68 -16.61 -2.18
N ASN A 128 -5.15 -17.08 -1.01
CA ASN A 128 -4.29 -17.47 0.10
C ASN A 128 -3.28 -16.35 0.47
N GLY A 129 -3.70 -15.08 0.38
CA GLY A 129 -2.89 -13.92 0.71
C GLY A 129 -3.44 -13.15 1.90
N LEU A 130 -2.58 -12.37 2.53
CA LEU A 130 -2.90 -11.49 3.65
C LEU A 130 -2.55 -10.05 3.28
N VAL A 131 -3.35 -9.11 3.75
CA VAL A 131 -3.06 -7.67 3.64
C VAL A 131 -3.11 -7.05 5.03
N THR A 132 -2.13 -6.21 5.33
CA THR A 132 -2.06 -5.41 6.55
C THR A 132 -1.85 -3.96 6.15
N GLY A 133 -2.83 -3.11 6.45
CA GLY A 133 -2.71 -1.66 6.31
C GLY A 133 -2.21 -1.05 7.62
N LEU A 134 -1.27 -0.10 7.52
CA LEU A 134 -0.76 0.68 8.64
C LEU A 134 -1.01 2.17 8.33
N THR A 135 -1.49 2.91 9.32
CA THR A 135 -1.67 4.36 9.21
C THR A 135 -1.43 5.02 10.55
N GLN A 136 -0.82 6.20 10.53
CA GLN A 136 -0.79 7.10 11.68
C GLN A 136 -1.92 8.14 11.62
N ASN A 137 -2.41 8.44 10.41
CA ASN A 137 -3.47 9.42 10.18
C ASN A 137 -4.81 8.71 10.03
N VAL A 138 -5.50 8.54 11.16
CA VAL A 138 -6.82 7.89 11.20
C VAL A 138 -7.90 8.83 10.68
N GLU A 139 -7.90 10.10 11.06
CA GLU A 139 -8.87 11.09 10.59
C GLU A 139 -8.99 11.11 9.05
N GLU A 140 -7.85 11.22 8.34
CA GLU A 140 -7.86 11.29 6.87
C GLU A 140 -8.36 9.99 6.25
N LEU A 141 -8.02 8.85 6.85
CA LEU A 141 -8.54 7.55 6.43
C LEU A 141 -10.06 7.48 6.61
N LEU A 142 -10.58 7.92 7.76
CA LEU A 142 -12.00 7.85 8.09
C LEU A 142 -12.87 8.81 7.25
N ARG A 143 -12.28 9.82 6.59
CA ARG A 143 -13.02 10.63 5.60
C ARG A 143 -13.50 9.83 4.38
N SER A 144 -12.90 8.66 4.11
CA SER A 144 -13.32 7.78 3.02
C SER A 144 -14.30 6.72 3.52
N ASP A 145 -15.51 6.70 2.95
CA ASP A 145 -16.50 5.65 3.22
C ASP A 145 -15.97 4.25 2.89
N THR A 146 -15.16 4.14 1.84
CA THR A 146 -14.51 2.89 1.44
C THR A 146 -13.56 2.40 2.54
N ALA A 147 -12.75 3.30 3.10
CA ALA A 147 -11.83 2.95 4.18
C ALA A 147 -12.57 2.63 5.49
N ARG A 148 -13.62 3.38 5.85
CA ARG A 148 -14.49 3.08 7.00
C ARG A 148 -15.06 1.66 6.91
N LEU A 149 -15.59 1.29 5.73
CA LEU A 149 -16.08 -0.06 5.48
C LEU A 149 -14.97 -1.11 5.59
N MET A 150 -13.77 -0.82 5.11
CA MET A 150 -12.62 -1.72 5.24
C MET A 150 -12.23 -1.97 6.69
N LEU A 151 -12.15 -0.91 7.50
CA LEU A 151 -11.84 -1.01 8.94
C LEU A 151 -12.92 -1.78 9.68
N ALA A 152 -14.20 -1.45 9.48
CA ALA A 152 -15.31 -2.09 10.17
C ALA A 152 -15.36 -3.62 9.90
N ASN A 153 -15.10 -4.02 8.65
CA ASN A 153 -15.11 -5.43 8.22
C ASN A 153 -13.79 -6.17 8.48
N SER A 154 -12.77 -5.51 9.04
CA SER A 154 -11.52 -6.17 9.38
C SER A 154 -11.68 -6.95 10.67
N GLU A 155 -11.50 -8.28 10.59
CA GLU A 155 -11.58 -9.20 11.73
C GLU A 155 -10.46 -8.98 12.75
N PHE A 156 -9.31 -8.50 12.29
CA PHE A 156 -8.14 -8.21 13.10
C PHE A 156 -7.78 -6.74 12.98
N LEU A 157 -7.76 -6.02 14.10
CA LEU A 157 -7.28 -4.65 14.21
C LEU A 157 -6.37 -4.53 15.42
N LEU A 158 -5.30 -3.76 15.27
CA LEU A 158 -4.41 -3.37 16.37
C LEU A 158 -4.46 -1.85 16.46
N LEU A 159 -5.04 -1.35 17.55
CA LEU A 159 -5.19 0.07 17.83
C LEU A 159 -4.18 0.46 18.91
N LEU A 160 -3.20 1.28 18.56
CA LEU A 160 -2.27 1.88 19.52
C LEU A 160 -2.86 3.17 20.12
N ASN A 161 -2.07 3.92 20.87
CA ASN A 161 -2.45 5.23 21.38
C ASN A 161 -2.99 6.15 20.26
N GLN A 162 -4.18 6.72 20.46
CA GLN A 162 -4.87 7.57 19.48
C GLN A 162 -4.99 9.02 19.95
N SER A 163 -5.06 9.95 18.99
CA SER A 163 -5.38 11.36 19.27
C SER A 163 -6.79 11.50 19.85
N SER A 164 -7.11 12.62 20.50
CA SER A 164 -8.45 12.83 21.07
C SER A 164 -9.54 12.91 20.01
N THR A 165 -9.24 13.44 18.83
CA THR A 165 -10.20 13.60 17.73
C THR A 165 -10.55 12.27 17.08
N ASP A 166 -9.57 11.38 16.89
CA ASP A 166 -9.77 10.08 16.25
C ASP A 166 -10.54 9.09 17.14
N ARG A 167 -10.48 9.27 18.46
CA ARG A 167 -11.02 8.33 19.45
C ARG A 167 -12.52 8.18 19.35
N ASP A 168 -13.26 9.29 19.31
CA ASP A 168 -14.73 9.26 19.31
C ASP A 168 -15.26 8.61 18.03
N GLU A 169 -14.61 8.87 16.90
CA GLU A 169 -15.00 8.28 15.62
C GLU A 169 -14.71 6.78 15.56
N LEU A 170 -13.53 6.35 16.02
CA LEU A 170 -13.17 4.93 16.13
C LEU A 170 -14.07 4.18 17.13
N ALA A 171 -14.42 4.82 18.25
CA ALA A 171 -15.30 4.23 19.26
C ALA A 171 -16.66 3.87 18.68
N ASN A 172 -17.25 4.83 17.94
CA ASN A 172 -18.52 4.64 17.28
C ASN A 172 -18.45 3.59 16.16
N LEU A 173 -17.38 3.62 15.34
CA LEU A 173 -17.22 2.71 14.22
C LEU A 173 -16.99 1.25 14.66
N LEU A 174 -16.25 1.05 15.75
CA LEU A 174 -15.81 -0.27 16.21
C LEU A 174 -16.54 -0.77 17.46
N HIS A 175 -17.51 0.01 17.97
CA HIS A 175 -18.26 -0.26 19.20
C HIS A 175 -17.36 -0.46 20.42
N ILE A 176 -16.37 0.42 20.59
CA ILE A 176 -15.44 0.41 21.71
C ILE A 176 -16.12 1.08 22.91
N SER A 177 -16.16 0.40 24.06
CA SER A 177 -16.69 0.98 25.30
C SER A 177 -15.77 2.05 25.90
N ASP A 178 -16.31 2.94 26.74
CA ASP A 178 -15.53 3.96 27.45
C ASP A 178 -14.38 3.37 28.27
N THR A 179 -14.59 2.19 28.88
CA THR A 179 -13.54 1.49 29.62
C THR A 179 -12.42 1.02 28.69
N GLN A 180 -12.75 0.53 27.50
CA GLN A 180 -11.77 0.11 26.50
C GLN A 180 -11.03 1.30 25.90
N LEU A 181 -11.71 2.44 25.70
CA LEU A 181 -11.10 3.68 25.22
C LEU A 181 -9.95 4.18 26.12
N GLY A 182 -10.03 3.90 27.43
CA GLY A 182 -8.93 4.15 28.37
C GLY A 182 -7.61 3.48 27.96
N TYR A 183 -7.65 2.34 27.26
CA TYR A 183 -6.46 1.60 26.83
C TYR A 183 -5.83 2.11 25.52
N ILE A 184 -6.42 3.11 24.87
CA ILE A 184 -5.84 3.82 23.72
C ILE A 184 -5.70 5.33 23.98
N THR A 185 -5.90 5.77 25.23
CA THR A 185 -5.85 7.17 25.64
C THR A 185 -4.64 7.43 26.52
N ASN A 186 -3.69 8.23 26.02
CA ASN A 186 -2.47 8.59 26.76
C ASN A 186 -1.69 7.38 27.29
N VAL A 187 -1.72 6.27 26.56
CA VAL A 187 -1.03 5.04 26.94
C VAL A 187 0.42 5.04 26.44
N ALA A 188 1.27 4.25 27.10
CA ALA A 188 2.65 4.10 26.69
C ALA A 188 2.78 3.47 25.29
N ALA A 189 3.88 3.76 24.61
CA ALA A 189 4.19 3.14 23.32
C ALA A 189 4.27 1.61 23.47
N GLY A 190 3.59 0.88 22.57
CA GLY A 190 3.46 -0.57 22.63
C GLY A 190 2.22 -1.07 23.38
N CYS A 191 1.44 -0.18 24.00
CA CYS A 191 0.14 -0.51 24.60
C CYS A 191 -1.02 -0.12 23.67
N GLY A 192 -2.13 -0.83 23.79
CA GLY A 192 -3.31 -0.56 22.98
C GLY A 192 -4.42 -1.60 23.13
N LEU A 193 -5.26 -1.69 22.09
CA LEU A 193 -6.32 -2.68 21.96
C LEU A 193 -6.06 -3.59 20.75
N ILE A 194 -6.32 -4.87 20.92
CA ILE A 194 -6.46 -5.83 19.81
C ILE A 194 -7.93 -6.16 19.66
N ARG A 195 -8.47 -5.95 18.47
CA ARG A 195 -9.77 -6.51 18.07
C ARG A 195 -9.50 -7.78 17.26
N CYS A 196 -10.03 -8.91 17.71
CA CYS A 196 -9.92 -10.19 17.01
C CYS A 196 -11.25 -10.94 17.09
N ALA A 197 -11.84 -11.25 15.93
CA ALA A 197 -13.09 -12.01 15.84
C ALA A 197 -14.23 -11.44 16.72
N GLY A 198 -14.33 -10.11 16.78
CA GLY A 198 -15.34 -9.38 17.57
C GLY A 198 -14.96 -9.13 19.03
N ASN A 199 -13.96 -9.82 19.56
CA ASN A 199 -13.45 -9.55 20.91
C ASN A 199 -12.46 -8.40 20.89
N ILE A 200 -12.52 -7.51 21.89
CA ILE A 200 -11.59 -6.41 22.08
C ILE A 200 -10.85 -6.65 23.39
N VAL A 201 -9.54 -6.80 23.32
CA VAL A 201 -8.68 -7.13 24.46
C VAL A 201 -7.55 -6.08 24.55
N PRO A 202 -7.33 -5.46 25.72
CA PRO A 202 -6.18 -4.61 25.92
C PRO A 202 -4.90 -5.43 25.91
N PHE A 203 -3.84 -4.85 25.37
CA PHE A 203 -2.53 -5.48 25.33
C PHE A 203 -1.43 -4.50 25.73
N GLU A 204 -0.35 -5.08 26.25
CA GLU A 204 0.91 -4.40 26.49
C GLU A 204 2.00 -5.20 25.78
N ASN A 205 2.74 -4.54 24.89
CA ASN A 205 3.89 -5.11 24.21
C ASN A 205 5.16 -4.41 24.67
N SER A 206 5.74 -4.92 25.77
CA SER A 206 7.03 -4.48 26.27
C SER A 206 8.16 -5.23 25.56
N PHE A 207 8.83 -4.56 24.62
CA PHE A 207 9.94 -5.16 23.89
C PHE A 207 11.28 -4.94 24.61
N PRO A 208 12.09 -5.98 24.87
CA PRO A 208 13.36 -5.83 25.56
C PRO A 208 14.36 -4.98 24.75
N ARG A 209 14.78 -3.85 25.32
CA ARG A 209 15.62 -2.86 24.62
C ARG A 209 17.08 -3.29 24.45
N ASN A 210 17.56 -4.15 25.33
CA ASN A 210 18.92 -4.70 25.32
C ASN A 210 19.12 -5.83 24.29
N THR A 211 18.23 -5.93 23.29
CA THR A 211 18.31 -6.98 22.28
C THR A 211 18.80 -6.41 20.97
N ARG A 212 19.58 -7.20 20.23
CA ARG A 212 19.99 -6.85 18.87
C ARG A 212 18.80 -6.56 17.96
N LEU A 213 17.68 -7.24 18.20
CA LEU A 213 16.46 -7.06 17.44
C LEU A 213 15.84 -5.67 17.69
N TYR A 214 15.84 -5.16 18.92
CA TYR A 214 15.38 -3.80 19.21
C TYR A 214 16.26 -2.74 18.53
N GLN A 215 17.58 -2.89 18.60
CA GLN A 215 18.52 -1.97 17.94
C GLN A 215 18.31 -1.90 16.43
N LEU A 216 17.95 -3.02 15.80
CA LEU A 216 17.70 -3.08 14.36
C LEU A 216 16.34 -2.51 13.96
N MET A 217 15.35 -2.50 14.86
CA MET A 217 13.97 -2.11 14.57
C MET A 217 13.58 -0.73 15.13
N THR A 218 14.36 -0.16 16.04
CA THR A 218 14.03 1.15 16.63
C THR A 218 14.04 2.23 15.55
N THR A 219 12.95 2.99 15.48
CA THR A 219 12.80 4.14 14.59
C THR A 219 13.14 5.45 15.28
N LYS A 220 13.53 5.41 16.56
CA LYS A 220 13.92 6.60 17.32
C LYS A 220 15.37 6.96 16.99
N PRO A 221 15.62 8.14 16.38
CA PRO A 221 16.97 8.53 15.97
C PRO A 221 17.98 8.51 17.13
N ASP A 222 17.55 8.94 18.32
CA ASP A 222 18.41 9.02 19.51
C ASP A 222 18.84 7.65 20.04
N GLU A 223 18.02 6.61 19.86
CA GLU A 223 18.34 5.24 20.29
C GLU A 223 19.24 4.54 19.28
N ALA A 224 19.01 4.79 17.98
CA ALA A 224 19.85 4.25 16.90
C ALA A 224 21.30 4.79 16.97
N LEU A 225 21.47 6.07 17.32
CA LEU A 225 22.79 6.71 17.44
C LEU A 225 23.59 6.25 18.67
N ARG A 226 22.91 5.82 19.74
CA ARG A 226 23.54 5.49 21.03
C ARG A 226 23.97 4.04 21.15
N GLY A 227 23.60 3.16 20.21
CA GLY A 227 24.04 1.76 20.20
C GLY A 227 23.79 1.02 21.51
N VAL A 228 22.67 1.31 22.19
CA VAL A 228 22.29 0.69 23.46
C VAL A 228 21.82 -0.74 23.22
#